data_AF-A0A7R9IQ92-F1
#
_entry.id   AF-A0A7R9IQ92-F1
#
_cell.length_a   1.000
_cell.length_b   1.000
_cell.length_c   1.000
_cell.angle_alpha   90.00
_cell.angle_beta   90.00
_cell.angle_gamma   90.00
#
_symmetry.space_group_name_H-M   'P 1'
#
loop_
_entity.id
_entity.type
_entity.pdbx_description
1 polymer ?
#
loop_
_entity_poly.entity_id
_entity_poly.type
_entity_poly.pdbx_seq_one_letter_code
_entity_poly.pdbx_strand_id
1 'polypeptide(L)'
;MFVWQVSVTAGVNEMSLWTSFVSGLFGGPVYVALHYLVLKFKVDDPLDAVAVHLGGGIWGLLAASIFANNGLIFGDIYRASMLLANRVLGALAIFTWTVATCSIMFGILKALNLMRVTAEQELQGLDASLHREIGYPRSAWEPNFQIPETKLSPISSNKKSNSYEIHSMASRLEFENEAYVRTENEL
;
A
#
# COMPACT_ATOMS: atom_id res chain seq x y z
N MET A 1 3.64 -0.27 6.53
CA MET A 1 3.55 0.78 7.57
C MET A 1 2.63 0.28 8.67
N PHE A 2 3.01 0.39 9.95
CA PHE A 2 2.20 -0.15 11.03
C PHE A 2 1.28 0.92 11.62
N VAL A 3 0.00 0.60 11.84
CA VAL A 3 -1.00 1.55 12.36
C VAL A 3 -0.58 2.18 13.69
N TRP A 4 0.10 1.42 14.57
CA TRP A 4 0.54 1.94 15.87
C TRP A 4 1.46 3.16 15.70
N GLN A 5 2.33 3.14 14.69
CA GLN A 5 3.26 4.24 14.44
C GLN A 5 2.47 5.49 14.06
N VAL A 6 1.47 5.34 13.20
CA VAL A 6 0.57 6.43 12.77
C VAL A 6 -0.23 6.99 13.94
N SER A 7 -0.69 6.13 14.85
CA SER A 7 -1.49 6.54 16.01
C SER A 7 -0.72 7.36 17.06
N VAL A 8 0.62 7.41 17.01
CA VAL A 8 1.43 8.17 17.97
C VAL A 8 2.02 9.44 17.36
N THR A 9 2.09 9.55 16.03
CA THR A 9 2.78 10.68 15.35
C THR A 9 2.26 12.05 15.77
N ALA A 10 0.94 12.19 15.94
CA ALA A 10 0.31 13.47 16.27
C ALA A 10 0.65 14.01 17.66
N GLY A 11 1.09 13.15 18.59
CA GLY A 11 1.37 13.50 19.99
C GLY A 11 2.77 13.18 20.45
N VAL A 12 3.72 12.90 19.54
CA VAL A 12 5.08 12.44 19.88
C VAL A 12 5.86 13.41 20.77
N ASN A 13 5.55 14.70 20.71
CA ASN A 13 6.19 15.76 21.50
C ASN A 13 5.51 16.04 22.84
N GLU A 14 4.27 15.55 23.05
CA GLU A 14 3.39 15.98 24.14
C GLU A 14 2.85 14.82 25.00
N MET A 15 2.90 13.60 24.48
CA MET A 15 2.46 12.38 25.17
C MET A 15 3.62 11.74 25.94
N SER A 16 3.30 11.20 27.11
CA SER A 16 4.22 10.36 27.89
C SER A 16 4.38 8.98 27.25
N LEU A 17 5.45 8.26 27.61
CA LEU A 17 5.72 6.91 27.09
C LEU A 17 4.53 5.94 27.27
N TRP A 18 3.92 5.93 28.46
CA TRP A 18 2.79 5.06 28.75
C TRP A 18 1.54 5.43 27.95
N THR A 19 1.27 6.74 27.75
CA THR A 19 0.12 7.17 26.97
C THR A 19 0.31 6.93 25.47
N SER A 20 1.54 7.04 24.95
CA SER A 20 1.87 6.64 23.59
C SER A 20 1.65 5.15 23.34
N PHE A 21 2.02 4.29 24.30
CA PHE A 21 1.74 2.85 24.22
C PHE A 21 0.24 2.57 24.12
N VAL A 22 -0.57 3.21 24.99
CA VAL A 22 -2.02 3.06 24.97
C VAL A 22 -2.62 3.56 23.65
N SER A 23 -2.18 4.71 23.14
CA SER A 23 -2.65 5.20 21.82
C SER A 23 -2.37 4.20 20.70
N GLY A 24 -1.15 3.65 20.65
CA GLY A 24 -0.77 2.64 19.66
C GLY A 24 -1.63 1.38 19.74
N LEU A 25 -1.95 0.92 20.95
CA LEU A 25 -2.82 -0.25 21.17
C LEU A 25 -4.24 -0.04 20.60
N PHE A 26 -4.82 1.14 20.80
CA PHE A 26 -6.15 1.47 20.28
C PHE A 26 -6.16 1.81 18.78
N GLY A 27 -5.00 2.05 18.16
CA GLY A 27 -4.88 2.21 16.71
C GLY A 27 -5.33 0.97 15.92
N GLY A 28 -5.07 -0.23 16.45
CA GLY A 28 -5.48 -1.51 15.84
C GLY A 28 -7.00 -1.64 15.67
N PRO A 29 -7.80 -1.53 16.74
CA PRO A 29 -9.27 -1.53 16.65
C PRO A 29 -9.83 -0.47 15.69
N VAL A 30 -9.27 0.74 15.68
CA VAL A 30 -9.71 1.80 14.75
C VAL A 30 -9.43 1.41 13.30
N TYR A 31 -8.26 0.83 13.02
CA TYR A 31 -7.93 0.30 11.69
C TYR A 31 -8.95 -0.77 11.26
N VAL A 32 -9.25 -1.75 12.11
CA VAL A 32 -10.19 -2.83 11.77
C VAL A 32 -11.58 -2.25 11.45
N ALA A 33 -12.06 -1.30 12.26
CA ALA A 33 -13.34 -0.65 12.01
C ALA A 33 -13.37 0.10 10.67
N LEU A 34 -12.30 0.84 10.34
CA LEU A 34 -12.21 1.58 9.08
C LEU A 34 -12.02 0.66 7.87
N HIS A 35 -11.23 -0.41 7.98
CA HIS A 35 -11.04 -1.40 6.92
C HIS A 35 -12.39 -2.00 6.48
N TYR A 36 -13.19 -2.50 7.44
CA TYR A 36 -14.52 -3.02 7.12
C TYR A 36 -15.46 -1.96 6.56
N LEU A 37 -15.31 -0.70 6.97
CA LEU A 37 -16.09 0.41 6.42
C LEU A 37 -15.72 0.68 4.95
N VAL A 38 -14.43 0.70 4.62
CA VAL A 38 -13.92 0.87 3.24
C VAL A 38 -14.40 -0.28 2.35
N LEU A 39 -14.32 -1.52 2.83
CA LEU A 39 -14.85 -2.69 2.12
C LEU A 39 -16.37 -2.58 1.91
N LYS A 40 -17.12 -2.11 2.90
CA LYS A 40 -18.57 -1.90 2.78
C LYS A 40 -18.92 -0.86 1.71
N PHE A 41 -18.08 0.16 1.54
CA PHE A 41 -18.22 1.14 0.47
C PHE A 41 -17.73 0.64 -0.90
N LYS A 42 -17.23 -0.59 -1.00
CA LYS A 42 -16.68 -1.19 -2.23
C LYS A 42 -15.57 -0.35 -2.85
N VAL A 43 -14.79 0.31 -2.00
CA VAL A 43 -13.59 1.04 -2.42
C VAL A 43 -12.45 0.03 -2.49
N ASP A 44 -11.82 -0.07 -3.66
CA ASP A 44 -10.67 -0.92 -3.91
C ASP A 44 -9.39 -0.23 -3.43
N ASP A 45 -9.05 -0.42 -2.16
CA ASP A 45 -7.84 0.08 -1.52
C ASP A 45 -6.86 -1.10 -1.29
N PRO A 46 -6.01 -1.43 -2.29
CA PRO A 46 -5.21 -2.66 -2.25
C PRO A 46 -4.15 -2.69 -1.13
N LEU A 47 -3.84 -1.54 -0.54
CA LEU A 47 -2.83 -1.39 0.51
C LEU A 47 -3.44 -1.06 1.87
N ASP A 48 -4.77 -1.00 1.98
CA ASP A 48 -5.48 -0.47 3.16
C ASP A 48 -4.96 0.92 3.60
N ALA A 49 -4.52 1.74 2.66
CA ALA A 49 -3.91 3.03 2.94
C ALA A 49 -4.88 3.95 3.69
N VAL A 50 -6.16 3.94 3.35
CA VAL A 50 -7.19 4.72 4.04
C VAL A 50 -7.34 4.25 5.48
N ALA A 51 -7.48 2.94 5.72
CA ALA A 51 -7.68 2.42 7.07
C ALA A 51 -6.46 2.67 7.97
N VAL A 52 -5.25 2.47 7.45
CA VAL A 52 -4.00 2.68 8.21
C VAL A 52 -3.71 4.16 8.44
N HIS A 53 -3.74 4.99 7.39
CA HIS A 53 -3.28 6.37 7.47
C HIS A 53 -4.38 7.35 7.89
N LEU A 54 -5.56 7.29 7.27
CA LEU A 54 -6.68 8.17 7.65
C LEU A 54 -7.25 7.73 9.00
N GLY A 55 -7.52 6.43 9.17
CA GLY A 55 -8.01 5.88 10.44
C GLY A 55 -7.01 6.09 11.59
N GLY A 56 -5.77 5.64 11.40
CA GLY A 56 -4.70 5.80 12.39
C GLY A 56 -4.38 7.26 12.69
N GLY A 57 -4.42 8.15 11.69
CA GLY A 57 -4.17 9.58 11.84
C GLY A 57 -5.28 10.32 12.60
N ILE A 58 -6.56 10.02 12.30
CA ILE A 58 -7.69 10.56 13.06
C ILE A 58 -7.61 10.12 14.51
N TRP A 59 -7.38 8.82 14.76
CA TRP A 59 -7.20 8.33 16.12
C TRP A 59 -6.01 8.99 16.82
N GLY A 60 -4.88 9.15 16.15
CA GLY A 60 -3.70 9.81 16.71
C GLY A 60 -3.97 11.26 17.13
N LEU A 61 -4.69 12.03 16.32
CA LEU A 61 -5.10 13.40 16.68
C LEU A 61 -6.03 13.44 17.90
N LEU A 62 -6.97 12.51 17.98
CA LEU A 62 -7.88 12.37 19.12
C LEU A 62 -7.11 11.95 20.38
N ALA A 63 -6.29 10.91 20.28
CA ALA A 63 -5.48 10.38 21.37
C ALA A 63 -4.51 11.43 21.91
N ALA A 64 -3.87 12.22 21.04
CA ALA A 64 -3.02 13.32 21.46
C ALA A 64 -3.82 14.40 22.22
N SER A 65 -5.08 14.67 21.85
CA SER A 65 -5.91 15.64 22.58
C SER A 65 -6.44 15.10 23.91
N ILE A 66 -6.55 13.78 24.04
CA ILE A 66 -7.01 13.13 25.27
C ILE A 66 -5.84 12.96 26.24
N PHE A 67 -4.71 12.44 25.77
CA PHE A 67 -3.62 11.91 26.59
C PHE A 67 -2.34 12.77 26.63
N ALA A 68 -2.29 13.91 25.93
CA ALA A 68 -1.21 14.87 26.13
C ALA A 68 -1.19 15.40 27.58
N ASN A 69 -0.04 15.91 28.03
CA ASN A 69 0.11 16.48 29.38
C ASN A 69 -0.91 17.59 29.71
N ASN A 70 -1.36 18.33 28.70
CA ASN A 70 -2.42 19.35 28.77
C ASN A 70 -3.74 18.89 28.09
N GLY A 71 -3.87 17.60 27.81
CA GLY A 71 -5.04 16.99 27.19
C GLY A 71 -6.21 16.78 28.16
N LEU A 72 -7.31 16.22 27.66
CA LEU A 72 -8.57 16.13 28.41
C LEU A 72 -8.47 15.39 29.75
N ILE A 73 -7.54 14.44 29.89
CA ILE A 73 -7.39 13.65 31.12
C ILE A 73 -6.52 14.36 32.17
N PHE A 74 -5.50 15.11 31.73
CA PHE A 74 -4.45 15.62 32.61
C PHE A 74 -4.46 17.15 32.76
N GLY A 75 -5.06 17.86 31.81
CA GLY A 75 -5.10 19.31 31.75
C GLY A 75 -6.43 19.93 32.17
N ASP A 76 -6.50 21.25 32.06
CA ASP A 76 -7.73 22.02 32.22
C ASP A 76 -8.73 21.68 31.10
N ILE A 77 -9.97 21.34 31.47
CA ILE A 77 -10.98 20.85 30.53
C ILE A 77 -11.32 21.87 29.43
N TYR A 78 -11.35 23.16 29.76
CA TYR A 78 -11.68 24.21 28.80
C TYR A 78 -10.56 24.35 27.76
N ARG A 79 -9.31 24.44 28.21
CA ARG A 79 -8.12 24.51 27.33
C ARG A 79 -7.95 23.24 26.51
N ALA A 80 -8.14 22.07 27.10
CA ALA A 80 -8.05 20.78 26.41
C ALA A 80 -9.15 20.62 25.35
N SER A 81 -10.37 21.10 25.63
CA SER A 81 -11.46 21.10 24.65
C SER A 81 -11.16 22.02 23.46
N MET A 82 -10.56 23.19 23.72
CA MET A 82 -10.08 24.08 22.64
C MET A 82 -8.96 23.44 21.82
N LEU A 83 -8.03 22.72 22.46
CA LEU A 83 -6.98 21.97 21.77
C LEU A 83 -7.58 20.90 20.85
N LEU A 84 -8.55 20.13 21.33
CA LEU A 84 -9.27 19.14 20.53
C LEU A 84 -9.97 19.79 19.34
N ALA A 85 -10.71 20.88 19.57
CA ALA A 85 -11.39 21.62 18.51
C ALA A 85 -10.43 22.10 17.42
N ASN A 86 -9.28 22.66 17.82
CA ASN A 86 -8.24 23.11 16.88
C ASN A 86 -7.66 21.95 16.06
N ARG A 87 -7.41 20.78 16.67
CA ARG A 87 -6.90 19.60 15.95
C ARG A 87 -7.93 19.05 14.97
N VAL A 88 -9.21 18.98 15.34
CA VAL A 88 -10.30 18.56 14.44
C VAL A 88 -10.45 19.55 13.29
N LEU A 89 -10.42 20.86 13.56
CA LEU A 89 -10.50 21.88 12.51
C LEU A 89 -9.31 21.79 11.54
N GLY A 90 -8.10 21.59 12.07
CA GLY A 90 -6.89 21.37 11.26
C GLY A 90 -7.00 20.10 10.41
N ALA A 91 -7.52 19.01 10.97
CA ALA A 91 -7.76 17.77 10.23
C ALA A 91 -8.75 17.96 9.08
N LEU A 92 -9.85 18.68 9.33
CA LEU A 92 -10.85 19.00 8.30
C LEU A 92 -10.28 19.91 7.22
N ALA A 93 -9.45 20.89 7.59
CA ALA A 93 -8.78 21.76 6.63
C ALA A 93 -7.83 20.96 5.72
N ILE A 94 -7.00 20.10 6.28
CA ILE A 94 -6.10 19.21 5.52
C ILE A 94 -6.90 18.25 4.65
N PHE A 95 -7.92 17.60 5.21
CA PHE A 95 -8.77 16.66 4.47
C PHE A 95 -9.44 17.34 3.27
N THR A 96 -10.02 18.53 3.48
CA THR A 96 -10.66 19.30 2.40
C THR A 96 -9.67 19.70 1.33
N TRP A 97 -8.49 20.19 1.73
CA TRP A 97 -7.42 20.55 0.82
C TRP A 97 -6.93 19.36 -0.02
N THR A 98 -6.67 18.22 0.63
CA THR A 98 -6.23 16.98 -0.03
C THR A 98 -7.31 16.47 -0.99
N VAL A 99 -8.57 16.37 -0.57
CA VAL A 99 -9.67 15.93 -1.44
C VAL A 99 -9.82 16.86 -2.63
N ALA A 100 -9.78 18.18 -2.44
CA ALA A 100 -9.91 19.14 -3.52
C ALA A 100 -8.77 19.02 -4.54
N THR A 101 -7.52 19.04 -4.08
CA THR A 101 -6.33 18.98 -4.95
C THR A 101 -6.19 17.63 -5.65
N CYS A 102 -6.38 16.52 -4.93
CA CYS A 102 -6.37 15.17 -5.51
C CYS A 102 -7.51 14.99 -6.52
N SER A 103 -8.73 15.46 -6.22
CA SER A 103 -9.86 15.33 -7.16
C SER A 103 -9.62 16.10 -8.45
N ILE A 104 -9.00 17.29 -8.38
CA ILE A 104 -8.62 18.04 -9.59
C ILE A 104 -7.56 17.27 -10.38
N MET A 105 -6.47 16.85 -9.74
CA MET A 105 -5.37 16.14 -10.41
C MET A 105 -5.83 14.82 -11.03
N PHE A 106 -6.47 13.95 -10.25
CA PHE A 106 -6.96 12.65 -10.74
C PHE A 106 -8.14 12.83 -11.72
N GLY A 107 -8.95 13.88 -11.57
CA GLY A 107 -9.99 14.24 -12.53
C GLY A 107 -9.41 14.56 -13.91
N ILE A 108 -8.33 15.33 -13.97
CA ILE A 108 -7.61 15.62 -15.22
C ILE A 108 -7.00 14.34 -15.81
N LEU A 109 -6.30 13.54 -15.01
CA LEU A 109 -5.71 12.27 -15.48
C LEU A 109 -6.77 11.29 -15.99
N LYS A 110 -7.94 11.25 -15.34
CA LYS A 110 -9.09 10.45 -15.78
C LYS A 110 -9.64 10.95 -17.11
N ALA A 111 -9.79 12.26 -17.28
CA ALA A 111 -10.26 12.85 -18.54
C ALA A 111 -9.32 12.54 -19.72
N LEU A 112 -8.02 12.37 -19.44
CA LEU A 112 -7.01 11.97 -20.42
C LEU A 112 -6.87 10.45 -20.59
N ASN A 113 -7.67 9.63 -19.89
CA ASN A 113 -7.57 8.16 -19.86
C ASN A 113 -6.18 7.63 -19.47
N LEU A 114 -5.49 8.29 -18.52
CA LEU A 114 -4.13 7.93 -18.09
C LEU A 114 -4.06 7.17 -16.76
N MET A 115 -5.18 6.93 -16.07
CA MET A 115 -5.15 6.38 -14.70
C MET A 115 -5.01 4.85 -14.61
N ARG A 116 -5.42 4.09 -15.63
CA ARG A 116 -5.42 2.62 -15.59
C ARG A 116 -4.87 2.08 -16.91
N VAL A 117 -4.07 1.02 -16.80
CA VAL A 117 -3.60 0.24 -17.95
C VAL A 117 -4.75 -0.51 -18.62
N THR A 118 -4.53 -1.06 -19.81
CA THR A 118 -5.57 -1.87 -20.47
C THR A 118 -5.81 -3.17 -19.71
N ALA A 119 -6.99 -3.78 -19.89
CA ALA A 119 -7.34 -5.02 -19.21
C ALA A 119 -6.37 -6.17 -19.57
N GLU A 120 -5.89 -6.18 -20.81
CA GLU A 120 -4.90 -7.15 -21.29
C GLU A 120 -3.56 -6.99 -20.57
N GLN A 121 -3.10 -5.74 -20.38
CA GLN A 121 -1.87 -5.45 -19.63
C GLN A 121 -2.01 -5.76 -18.14
N GLU A 122 -3.19 -5.51 -17.57
CA GLU A 122 -3.49 -5.84 -16.18
C GLU A 122 -3.48 -7.36 -15.94
N LEU A 123 -4.04 -8.14 -16.88
CA LEU A 123 -4.02 -9.61 -16.83
C LEU A 123 -2.62 -10.20 -17.03
N GLN A 124 -1.80 -9.61 -17.91
CA GLN A 124 -0.42 -10.06 -18.13
C GLN A 124 0.50 -9.73 -16.95
N GLY A 125 0.14 -8.73 -16.13
CA GLY A 125 0.97 -8.18 -15.07
C GLY A 125 1.83 -7.00 -15.55
N LEU A 126 2.00 -6.01 -14.69
CA LEU A 126 2.72 -4.76 -15.00
C LEU A 126 4.24 -4.98 -15.20
N ASP A 127 4.82 -5.96 -14.52
CA ASP A 127 6.25 -6.29 -14.66
C ASP A 127 6.56 -6.77 -16.08
N ALA A 128 5.76 -7.72 -16.59
CA ALA A 128 5.94 -8.26 -17.93
C ALA A 128 5.59 -7.25 -19.03
N SER A 129 4.49 -6.50 -18.85
CA SER A 129 3.98 -5.58 -19.88
C SER A 129 4.74 -4.26 -19.99
N LEU A 130 5.20 -3.68 -18.87
CA LEU A 130 5.91 -2.39 -18.86
C LEU A 130 7.43 -2.52 -18.68
N HIS A 131 7.89 -3.47 -17.87
CA HIS A 131 9.30 -3.58 -17.49
C HIS A 131 10.04 -4.71 -18.22
N ARG A 132 9.31 -5.58 -18.95
CA ARG A 132 9.84 -6.75 -19.66
C ARG A 132 10.67 -7.65 -18.74
N GLU A 133 10.27 -7.73 -17.49
CA GLU A 133 10.86 -8.58 -16.47
C GLU A 133 9.77 -9.37 -15.75
N ILE A 134 10.17 -10.44 -15.08
CA ILE A 134 9.26 -11.28 -14.30
C ILE A 134 9.78 -11.24 -12.86
N GLY A 135 9.00 -10.67 -11.93
CA GLY A 135 9.42 -10.49 -10.54
C GLY A 135 9.73 -11.82 -9.81
N TYR A 136 8.99 -12.89 -10.13
CA TYR A 136 9.28 -14.25 -9.65
C TYR A 136 9.02 -15.28 -10.76
N PRO A 137 9.62 -16.48 -10.73
CA PRO A 137 9.31 -17.51 -11.71
C PRO A 137 7.82 -17.88 -11.65
N ARG A 138 7.21 -18.19 -12.79
CA ARG A 138 5.78 -18.50 -12.87
C ARG A 138 5.36 -19.69 -11.99
N SER A 139 6.27 -20.63 -11.79
CA SER A 139 6.11 -21.76 -10.86
C SER A 139 5.84 -21.33 -9.40
N ALA A 140 6.12 -20.08 -9.02
CA ALA A 140 5.87 -19.57 -7.67
C ALA A 140 4.39 -19.27 -7.39
N TRP A 141 3.57 -19.02 -8.42
CA TRP A 141 2.14 -18.71 -8.27
C TRP A 141 1.21 -19.57 -9.15
N GLU A 142 1.75 -20.32 -10.12
CA GLU A 142 1.03 -21.36 -10.84
C GLU A 142 1.55 -22.75 -10.42
N PRO A 143 0.82 -23.47 -9.53
CA PRO A 143 1.28 -24.74 -8.98
C PRO A 143 1.46 -25.85 -10.03
N ASN A 144 0.76 -25.74 -11.16
CA ASN A 144 0.80 -26.70 -12.26
C ASN A 144 1.66 -26.23 -13.44
N PHE A 145 2.31 -25.07 -13.33
CA PHE A 145 3.17 -24.58 -14.39
C PHE A 145 4.48 -25.36 -14.38
N GLN A 146 4.62 -26.26 -15.36
CA GLN A 146 5.87 -26.95 -15.62
C GLN A 146 6.71 -26.08 -16.54
N ILE A 147 7.91 -25.71 -16.08
CA ILE A 147 8.90 -25.09 -16.95
C ILE A 147 9.19 -26.09 -18.08
N PRO A 148 8.94 -25.77 -19.35
CA PRO A 148 9.26 -26.69 -20.43
C PRO A 148 10.77 -26.99 -20.41
N GLU A 149 11.15 -28.26 -20.22
CA GLU A 149 12.55 -28.71 -20.13
C GLU A 149 13.38 -28.39 -21.39
N THR A 150 12.72 -27.99 -22.48
CA THR A 150 13.25 -28.00 -23.84
C THR A 150 14.30 -26.94 -24.18
N LYS A 151 14.65 -26.01 -23.26
CA LYS A 151 15.71 -25.00 -23.51
C LYS A 151 16.76 -24.83 -22.41
N LEU A 152 16.75 -25.69 -21.38
CA LEU A 152 17.93 -25.83 -20.53
C LEU A 152 18.93 -26.72 -21.28
N SER A 153 19.72 -26.15 -22.20
CA SER A 153 20.98 -26.81 -22.56
C SER A 153 21.68 -27.15 -21.25
N PRO A 154 22.15 -28.38 -21.01
CA PRO A 154 22.73 -28.74 -19.73
C PRO A 154 23.93 -27.81 -19.50
N ILE A 155 23.72 -26.78 -18.67
CA ILE A 155 24.79 -25.90 -18.24
C ILE A 155 25.72 -26.84 -17.51
N SER A 156 26.89 -27.09 -18.12
CA SER A 156 27.92 -27.95 -17.55
C SER A 156 28.09 -27.52 -16.09
N SER A 157 28.10 -28.49 -15.19
CA SER A 157 28.00 -28.35 -13.74
C SER A 157 29.19 -27.59 -13.11
N ASN A 158 29.45 -26.37 -13.54
CA ASN A 158 30.43 -25.51 -12.93
C ASN A 158 29.73 -24.69 -11.85
N LYS A 159 29.92 -25.16 -10.61
CA LYS A 159 29.44 -24.58 -9.36
C LYS A 159 29.93 -23.13 -9.22
N LYS A 160 29.23 -22.16 -9.82
CA LYS A 160 29.27 -20.73 -9.44
C LYS A 160 28.30 -19.81 -10.19
N SER A 161 27.35 -20.30 -11.00
CA SER A 161 26.27 -19.42 -11.46
C SER A 161 25.35 -19.15 -10.28
N ASN A 162 25.37 -17.92 -9.79
CA ASN A 162 24.51 -17.53 -8.67
C ASN A 162 23.04 -17.69 -9.07
N SER A 163 22.17 -17.98 -8.10
CA SER A 163 20.74 -18.26 -8.33
C SER A 163 20.05 -17.17 -9.16
N TYR A 164 20.49 -15.92 -9.01
CA TYR A 164 20.00 -14.78 -9.78
C TYR A 164 20.28 -14.89 -11.30
N GLU A 165 21.41 -15.45 -11.73
CA GLU A 165 21.72 -15.63 -13.15
C GLU A 165 20.82 -16.69 -13.77
N ILE A 166 20.64 -17.81 -13.07
CA ILE A 166 19.78 -18.91 -13.50
C ILE A 166 18.31 -18.45 -13.59
N HIS A 167 17.83 -17.69 -12.60
CA HIS A 167 16.50 -17.09 -12.66
C HIS A 167 16.38 -16.06 -13.78
N SER A 168 17.37 -15.18 -13.97
CA SER A 168 17.31 -14.18 -15.07
C SER A 168 17.28 -14.83 -16.45
N MET A 169 18.00 -15.95 -16.63
CA MET A 169 18.02 -16.70 -17.89
C MET A 169 16.72 -17.48 -18.08
N ALA A 170 16.20 -18.13 -17.03
CA ALA A 170 14.90 -18.79 -17.08
C ALA A 170 13.77 -17.79 -17.43
N SER A 171 13.76 -16.61 -16.80
CA SER A 171 12.78 -15.56 -17.10
C SER A 171 12.91 -15.01 -18.53
N ARG A 172 14.14 -14.88 -19.06
CA ARG A 172 14.35 -14.51 -20.48
C ARG A 172 13.83 -15.58 -21.44
N LEU A 173 14.04 -16.85 -21.13
CA LEU A 173 13.55 -17.96 -21.94
C LEU A 173 12.03 -18.11 -21.87
N GLU A 174 11.42 -17.87 -20.69
CA GLU A 174 9.97 -17.78 -20.53
C GLU A 174 9.40 -16.65 -21.39
N PHE A 175 10.03 -15.47 -21.36
CA PHE A 175 9.64 -14.32 -22.18
C PHE A 175 9.77 -14.59 -23.69
N GLU A 176 10.86 -15.24 -24.12
CA GLU A 176 11.04 -15.64 -25.52
C GLU A 176 10.00 -16.69 -25.96
N ASN A 177 9.64 -17.64 -25.09
CA ASN A 177 8.63 -18.65 -25.39
C ASN A 177 7.23 -18.03 -25.49
N GLU A 178 6.89 -17.08 -24.62
CA GLU A 178 5.64 -16.33 -24.75
C GLU A 178 5.58 -15.49 -26.01
N ALA A 179 6.67 -14.81 -26.36
CA ALA A 179 6.76 -14.06 -27.61
C ALA A 179 6.56 -14.97 -28.83
N TYR A 180 7.14 -16.18 -28.81
CA TYR A 180 7.01 -17.18 -29.86
C TYR A 180 5.57 -17.73 -29.97
N VAL A 181 4.94 -18.13 -28.86
CA VAL A 181 3.56 -18.64 -28.84
C VAL A 181 2.56 -17.56 -29.28
N ARG A 182 2.85 -16.28 -29.03
CA ARG A 182 2.05 -15.15 -29.49
C ARG A 182 2.13 -14.96 -31.02
N THR A 183 3.31 -15.15 -31.61
CA THR A 183 3.47 -15.06 -33.08
C THR A 183 2.77 -16.20 -33.84
N GLU A 184 2.60 -17.39 -33.24
CA GLU A 184 1.86 -18.49 -33.88
C GLU A 184 0.33 -18.34 -33.79
N ASN A 185 -0.20 -17.64 -32.78
CA ASN A 185 -1.65 -17.45 -32.62
C ASN A 185 -2.20 -16.19 -33.34
N GLU A 186 -1.33 -15.35 -33.90
CA GLU A 186 -1.70 -14.18 -34.73
C GLU A 186 -1.63 -14.46 -36.25
N LEU A 187 -1.32 -15.71 -36.66
CA LEU A 187 -1.38 -16.23 -38.03
C LEU A 187 -2.59 -17.14 -38.23
#